data_AF-A0A7L9WPL9-F1
#
_entry.id   AF-A0A7L9WPL9-F1
#
_cell.length_a   1.000
_cell.length_b   1.000
_cell.length_c   1.000
_cell.angle_alpha   90.00
_cell.angle_beta   90.00
_cell.angle_gamma   90.00
#
_symmetry.space_group_name_H-M   'P 1'
#
loop_
_entity.id
_entity.type
_entity.pdbx_description
1 polymer ?
#
loop_
_entity_poly.entity_id
_entity_poly.type
_entity_poly.pdbx_seq_one_letter_code
_entity_poly.pdbx_strand_id
1 'polypeptide(L)'
;MSLPDSQRLAPLATITEMAHEAALMRLRRITAREQALRDSLTDLDERAANGFLRSLSGGDENLGFIGGQERNWRDWISMRRGALQVDLARVLGEKAEHMARLTLTLGRKDVAAKMLSAQQASDRRDRQRKQMAALQELSLMLHSHRNRE
;
A
#
# COMPACT_ATOMS: atom_id res chain seq x y z
N MET A 1 -14.87 12.93 -34.18
CA MET A 1 -15.17 13.68 -32.94
C MET A 1 -14.17 13.27 -31.87
N SER A 2 -13.23 14.13 -31.51
CA SER A 2 -12.33 13.88 -30.38
C SER A 2 -13.14 14.05 -29.09
N LEU A 3 -13.17 13.02 -28.23
CA LEU A 3 -13.75 13.14 -26.90
C LEU A 3 -13.05 14.28 -26.14
N PRO A 4 -13.77 15.07 -25.31
CA PRO A 4 -13.16 16.10 -24.49
C PRO A 4 -12.08 15.47 -23.58
N ASP A 5 -10.95 16.15 -23.41
CA ASP A 5 -9.78 15.56 -22.75
C ASP A 5 -10.05 15.15 -21.29
N SER A 6 -11.06 15.75 -20.63
CA SER A 6 -11.53 15.32 -19.32
C SER A 6 -12.10 13.90 -19.30
N GLN A 7 -12.77 13.46 -20.37
CA GLN A 7 -13.28 12.09 -20.49
C GLN A 7 -12.16 11.06 -20.73
N ARG A 8 -11.00 11.50 -21.23
CA ARG A 8 -9.82 10.63 -21.37
C ARG A 8 -9.02 10.52 -20.07
N LEU A 9 -8.99 11.60 -19.28
CA LEU A 9 -8.26 11.64 -18.01
C LEU A 9 -9.00 10.94 -16.86
N ALA A 10 -10.33 10.85 -16.92
CA ALA A 10 -11.12 10.19 -15.87
C ALA A 10 -10.76 8.69 -15.70
N PRO A 11 -10.71 7.86 -16.76
CA PRO A 11 -10.24 6.47 -16.65
C PRO A 11 -8.82 6.36 -16.09
N LEU A 12 -7.92 7.27 -16.48
CA LEU A 12 -6.54 7.28 -16.00
C LEU A 12 -6.49 7.50 -14.48
N ALA A 13 -7.24 8.49 -13.97
CA ALA A 13 -7.33 8.75 -12.54
C ALA A 13 -7.86 7.53 -11.77
N THR A 14 -8.92 6.89 -12.29
CA THR A 14 -9.48 5.66 -11.70
C THR A 14 -8.47 4.52 -11.67
N ILE A 15 -7.76 4.27 -12.77
CA ILE A 15 -6.76 3.20 -12.84
C ILE A 15 -5.61 3.46 -11.86
N THR A 16 -5.14 4.70 -11.74
CA THR A 16 -4.07 5.05 -10.79
C THR A 16 -4.51 4.93 -9.33
N GLU A 17 -5.77 5.23 -9.03
CA GLU A 17 -6.36 5.01 -7.70
C GLU A 17 -6.37 3.52 -7.36
N MET A 18 -6.94 2.69 -8.25
CA MET A 18 -7.00 1.24 -8.07
C MET A 18 -5.59 0.62 -7.93
N ALA A 19 -4.61 1.11 -8.68
CA ALA A 19 -3.23 0.66 -8.58
C ALA A 19 -2.61 1.00 -7.21
N HIS A 20 -2.92 2.17 -6.66
CA HIS A 20 -2.48 2.58 -5.33
C HIS A 20 -3.14 1.73 -4.23
N GLU A 21 -4.45 1.51 -4.31
CA GLU A 21 -5.18 0.64 -3.38
C GLU A 21 -4.64 -0.80 -3.41
N ALA A 22 -4.38 -1.34 -4.60
CA ALA A 22 -3.76 -2.66 -4.75
C ALA A 22 -2.37 -2.73 -4.12
N ALA A 23 -1.56 -1.67 -4.26
CA ALA A 23 -0.26 -1.58 -3.60
C ALA A 23 -0.38 -1.54 -2.07
N LEU A 24 -1.34 -0.79 -1.53
CA LEU A 24 -1.65 -0.77 -0.09
C LEU A 24 -2.06 -2.14 0.43
N MET A 25 -2.97 -2.84 -0.26
CA MET A 25 -3.40 -4.18 0.15
C MET A 25 -2.24 -5.17 0.16
N ARG A 26 -1.33 -5.11 -0.81
CA ARG A 26 -0.11 -5.94 -0.83
C ARG A 26 0.79 -5.64 0.37
N LEU A 27 1.03 -4.36 0.67
CA LEU A 27 1.85 -3.97 1.82
C LEU A 27 1.25 -4.46 3.13
N ARG A 28 -0.08 -4.36 3.31
CA ARG A 28 -0.78 -4.89 4.49
C ARG A 28 -0.55 -6.40 4.67
N ARG A 29 -0.60 -7.18 3.59
CA ARG A 29 -0.33 -8.63 3.64
C ARG A 29 1.11 -8.92 4.04
N ILE A 30 2.07 -8.13 3.58
CA ILE A 30 3.49 -8.27 3.93
C ILE A 30 3.71 -7.94 5.41
N THR A 31 3.13 -6.83 5.90
CA THR A 31 3.20 -6.45 7.31
C THR A 31 2.57 -7.51 8.23
N ALA A 32 1.47 -8.14 7.80
CA ALA A 32 0.87 -9.25 8.57
C ALA A 32 1.81 -10.46 8.64
N ARG A 33 2.50 -10.80 7.54
CA ARG A 33 3.52 -11.87 7.53
C ARG A 33 4.72 -11.54 8.42
N GLU A 34 5.19 -10.30 8.38
CA GLU A 34 6.26 -9.81 9.26
C GLU A 34 5.88 -9.96 10.73
N GLN A 35 4.64 -9.58 11.09
CA GLN A 35 4.15 -9.71 12.46
C GLN A 35 4.09 -11.19 12.89
N ALA A 36 3.53 -12.06 12.06
CA ALA A 36 3.46 -13.49 12.36
C ALA A 36 4.85 -14.13 12.57
N LEU A 37 5.86 -13.71 11.81
CA LEU A 37 7.25 -14.17 11.98
C LEU A 37 7.86 -13.66 13.29
N ARG A 38 7.59 -12.40 13.66
CA ARG A 38 8.01 -11.86 14.96
C ARG A 38 7.36 -12.59 16.12
N ASP A 39 6.06 -12.83 16.04
CA ASP A 39 5.33 -13.56 17.08
C ASP A 39 5.88 -15.00 17.21
N SER A 40 6.22 -15.65 16.09
CA SER A 40 6.85 -16.97 16.08
C SER A 40 8.25 -16.98 16.71
N LEU A 41 9.02 -15.91 16.54
CA LEU A 41 10.32 -15.74 17.20
C LEU A 41 10.14 -15.55 18.71
N THR A 42 9.19 -14.71 19.13
CA THR A 42 8.88 -14.50 20.54
C THR A 42 8.45 -15.80 21.22
N ASP A 43 7.53 -16.57 20.62
CA ASP A 43 7.08 -17.86 21.14
C ASP A 43 8.24 -18.88 21.21
N LEU A 44 9.14 -18.89 20.22
CA LEU A 44 10.34 -19.75 20.27
C LEU A 44 11.26 -19.35 21.43
N ASP A 45 11.44 -18.06 21.66
CA ASP A 45 12.30 -17.53 22.73
C ASP A 45 11.70 -17.81 24.12
N GLU A 46 10.38 -17.69 24.27
CA GLU A 46 9.66 -18.06 25.49
C GLU A 46 9.79 -19.57 25.78
N ARG A 47 9.63 -20.42 24.76
CA ARG A 47 9.82 -21.88 24.90
C ARG A 47 11.25 -22.24 25.27
N ALA A 48 12.23 -21.54 24.69
CA ALA A 48 13.64 -21.71 25.02
C ALA A 48 13.93 -21.31 26.48
N ALA A 49 13.36 -20.21 26.97
CA ALA A 49 13.50 -19.79 28.36
C ALA A 49 12.86 -20.79 29.33
N ASN A 50 11.64 -21.26 29.03
CA ASN A 50 10.89 -22.19 29.88
C ASN A 50 11.51 -23.60 29.93
N GLY A 51 12.02 -24.11 28.80
CA GLY A 51 12.70 -25.40 28.77
C GLY A 51 13.99 -25.40 29.59
N PHE A 52 14.76 -24.30 29.51
CA PHE A 52 15.96 -24.11 30.33
C PHE A 52 15.64 -24.10 31.82
N LEU A 53 14.62 -23.35 32.24
CA LEU A 53 14.18 -23.31 33.65
C LEU A 53 13.73 -24.67 34.17
N ARG A 54 13.05 -25.49 33.34
CA ARG A 54 12.65 -26.85 33.72
C ARG A 54 13.86 -27.78 33.89
N SER A 55 14.90 -27.63 33.07
CA SER A 55 16.14 -28.41 33.19
C SER A 55 16.93 -28.11 34.48
N LEU A 56 16.82 -26.90 35.02
CA LEU A 56 17.48 -26.49 36.27
C LEU A 56 16.78 -27.00 37.54
N SER A 57 15.46 -27.24 37.47
CA SER A 57 14.64 -27.65 38.63
C SER A 57 14.52 -29.17 38.81
N GLY A 58 14.88 -29.97 37.79
CA GLY A 58 14.86 -31.43 37.83
C GLY A 58 16.17 -31.99 38.39
N GLY A 59 16.31 -31.97 39.71
CA GLY A 59 17.41 -32.65 40.40
C GLY A 59 17.27 -34.17 40.28
N ASP A 60 18.39 -34.79 39.92
CA ASP A 60 18.69 -36.23 39.98
C ASP A 60 18.21 -37.16 38.84
N GLU A 61 19.09 -38.14 38.58
CA GLU A 61 18.97 -39.30 37.69
C GLU A 61 19.23 -39.08 36.16
N ASN A 62 20.49 -39.32 35.78
CA ASN A 62 21.02 -39.58 34.42
C ASN A 62 21.54 -38.38 33.60
N LEU A 63 22.52 -37.68 34.17
CA LEU A 63 23.23 -36.52 33.61
C LEU A 63 23.77 -36.70 32.16
N GLY A 64 24.19 -37.92 31.78
CA GLY A 64 24.75 -38.18 30.44
C GLY A 64 23.68 -38.25 29.32
N PHE A 65 22.52 -38.84 29.62
CA PHE A 65 21.39 -38.92 28.68
C PHE A 65 20.68 -37.56 28.56
N ILE A 66 20.54 -36.85 29.68
CA ILE A 66 19.94 -35.50 29.74
C ILE A 66 20.83 -34.49 28.99
N GLY A 67 22.16 -34.55 29.13
CA GLY A 67 23.09 -33.65 28.44
C GLY A 67 23.05 -33.77 26.91
N GLY A 68 22.86 -34.98 26.38
CA GLY A 68 22.68 -35.22 24.94
C GLY A 68 21.35 -34.68 24.40
N GLN A 69 20.26 -34.87 25.14
CA GLN A 69 18.94 -34.33 24.74
C GLN A 69 18.88 -32.80 24.81
N GLU A 70 19.48 -32.19 25.83
CA GLU A 70 19.57 -30.73 25.96
C GLU A 70 20.36 -30.12 24.80
N ARG A 71 21.48 -30.73 24.39
CA ARG A 71 22.26 -30.28 23.24
C ARG A 71 21.44 -30.34 21.94
N ASN A 72 20.78 -31.46 21.68
CA ASN A 72 19.93 -31.62 20.49
C ASN A 72 18.78 -30.61 20.46
N TRP A 73 18.19 -30.31 21.62
CA TRP A 73 17.13 -29.31 21.73
C TRP A 73 17.64 -27.89 21.49
N ARG A 74 18.82 -27.52 22.02
CA ARG A 74 19.47 -26.22 21.75
C ARG A 74 19.87 -26.06 20.28
N ASP A 75 20.38 -27.13 19.67
CA ASP A 75 20.72 -27.14 18.25
C ASP A 75 19.45 -26.95 17.40
N TRP A 76 18.35 -27.63 17.76
CA TRP A 76 17.05 -27.46 17.10
C TRP A 76 16.51 -26.03 17.24
N ILE A 77 16.57 -25.42 18.44
CA ILE A 77 16.17 -24.00 18.64
C ILE A 77 17.01 -23.08 17.76
N SER A 78 18.33 -23.28 17.73
CA SER A 78 19.25 -22.45 16.96
C SER A 78 18.97 -22.53 15.47
N MET A 79 18.76 -23.75 14.94
CA MET A 79 18.36 -23.97 13.56
C MET A 79 17.00 -23.32 13.24
N ARG A 80 16.00 -23.49 14.13
CA ARG A 80 14.67 -22.93 13.94
C ARG A 80 14.67 -21.40 13.97
N ARG A 81 15.41 -20.80 14.91
CA ARG A 81 15.59 -19.35 15.00
C ARG A 81 16.28 -18.81 13.75
N GLY A 82 17.35 -19.48 13.29
CA GLY A 82 18.04 -19.11 12.05
C GLY A 82 17.10 -19.10 10.84
N ALA A 83 16.28 -20.14 10.67
CA ALA A 83 15.29 -20.20 9.60
C ALA A 83 14.27 -19.04 9.67
N LEU A 84 13.70 -18.77 10.86
CA LEU A 84 12.75 -17.67 11.05
C LEU A 84 13.38 -16.30 10.78
N GLN A 85 14.66 -16.10 11.16
CA GLN A 85 15.39 -14.85 10.90
C GLN A 85 15.66 -14.65 9.41
N VAL A 86 16.00 -15.70 8.66
CA VAL A 86 16.16 -15.64 7.20
C VAL A 86 14.83 -15.26 6.54
N ASP A 87 13.73 -15.89 6.94
CA ASP A 87 12.40 -15.56 6.41
C ASP A 87 11.99 -14.12 6.75
N LEU A 88 12.29 -13.65 7.97
CA LEU A 88 12.05 -12.27 8.37
C LEU A 88 12.87 -11.29 7.53
N ALA A 89 14.14 -11.56 7.31
CA ALA A 89 15.00 -10.73 6.46
C ALA A 89 14.45 -10.64 5.02
N ARG A 90 13.97 -11.76 4.48
CA ARG A 90 13.31 -11.80 3.16
C ARG A 90 12.06 -10.92 3.12
N VAL A 91 11.17 -11.07 4.11
CA VAL A 91 9.95 -10.28 4.22
C VAL A 91 10.24 -8.78 4.38
N LEU A 92 11.29 -8.42 5.12
CA LEU A 92 11.73 -7.03 5.25
C LEU A 92 12.24 -6.47 3.92
N GLY A 93 12.98 -7.28 3.14
CA GLY A 93 13.38 -6.93 1.77
C GLY A 93 12.17 -6.70 0.86
N GLU A 94 11.23 -7.64 0.85
CA GLU A 94 9.96 -7.50 0.10
C GLU A 94 9.20 -6.23 0.53
N LYS A 95 9.11 -5.96 1.83
CA LYS A 95 8.44 -4.79 2.38
C LYS A 95 9.06 -3.49 1.86
N ALA A 96 10.39 -3.38 1.88
CA ALA A 96 11.10 -2.21 1.40
C ALA A 96 10.82 -1.94 -0.10
N GLU A 97 10.88 -2.98 -0.92
CA GLU A 97 10.56 -2.88 -2.36
C GLU A 97 9.11 -2.44 -2.58
N HIS A 98 8.16 -3.04 -1.85
CA HIS A 98 6.76 -2.68 -1.96
C HIS A 98 6.44 -1.27 -1.44
N MET A 99 7.18 -0.79 -0.44
CA MET A 99 7.10 0.61 0.01
C MET A 99 7.51 1.59 -1.08
N ALA A 100 8.63 1.32 -1.78
CA ALA A 100 9.06 2.16 -2.90
C ALA A 100 8.00 2.19 -4.03
N ARG A 101 7.41 1.04 -4.36
CA ARG A 101 6.30 0.96 -5.33
C ARG A 101 5.06 1.72 -4.85
N LEU A 102 4.72 1.65 -3.56
CA LEU A 102 3.59 2.37 -2.98
C LEU A 102 3.78 3.88 -3.16
N THR A 103 4.95 4.42 -2.84
CA THR A 103 5.28 5.84 -3.04
C THR A 103 5.12 6.26 -4.49
N LEU A 104 5.57 5.44 -5.44
CA LEU A 104 5.39 5.72 -6.88
C LEU A 104 3.91 5.73 -7.28
N THR A 105 3.11 4.77 -6.81
CA THR A 105 1.67 4.72 -7.12
C THR A 105 0.92 5.90 -6.51
N LEU A 106 1.31 6.35 -5.31
CA LEU A 106 0.74 7.55 -4.68
C LEU A 106 1.02 8.79 -5.53
N GLY A 107 2.28 8.99 -5.94
CA GLY A 107 2.63 10.11 -6.81
C GLY A 107 1.87 10.10 -8.15
N ARG A 108 1.72 8.92 -8.76
CA ARG A 108 0.94 8.77 -10.01
C ARG A 108 -0.54 9.09 -9.82
N LYS A 109 -1.14 8.60 -8.74
CA LYS A 109 -2.53 8.91 -8.35
C LYS A 109 -2.71 10.42 -8.17
N ASP A 110 -1.82 11.08 -7.42
CA ASP A 110 -1.92 12.51 -7.15
C ASP A 110 -1.79 13.34 -8.43
N VAL A 111 -0.87 12.97 -9.32
CA VAL A 111 -0.71 13.64 -10.62
C VAL A 111 -1.96 13.45 -11.49
N ALA A 112 -2.47 12.23 -11.62
CA ALA A 112 -3.66 11.97 -12.42
C ALA A 112 -4.89 12.72 -11.89
N ALA A 113 -5.06 12.78 -10.56
CA ALA A 113 -6.12 13.56 -9.92
C ALA A 113 -5.98 15.07 -10.18
N LYS A 114 -4.75 15.61 -10.11
CA LYS A 114 -4.48 17.02 -10.44
C LYS A 114 -4.72 17.35 -11.91
N MET A 115 -4.32 16.46 -12.83
CA MET A 115 -4.58 16.64 -14.26
C MET A 115 -6.08 16.65 -14.57
N LEU A 116 -6.83 15.72 -13.97
CA LEU A 116 -8.28 15.65 -14.13
C LEU A 116 -8.97 16.91 -13.60
N SER A 117 -8.60 17.38 -12.40
CA SER A 117 -9.22 18.57 -11.81
C SER A 117 -8.90 19.85 -12.59
N ALA A 118 -7.66 19.98 -13.09
CA ALA A 118 -7.26 21.09 -13.96
C ALA A 118 -8.07 21.09 -15.27
N GLN A 119 -8.21 19.93 -15.91
CA GLN A 119 -8.99 19.82 -17.15
C GLN A 119 -10.47 20.12 -16.92
N GLN A 120 -11.06 19.60 -15.84
CA GLN A 120 -12.45 19.91 -15.46
C GLN A 120 -12.66 21.40 -15.17
N ALA A 121 -11.66 22.09 -14.62
CA ALA A 121 -11.71 23.54 -14.43
C ALA A 121 -11.65 24.29 -15.77
N SER A 122 -10.81 23.84 -16.71
CA SER A 122 -10.75 24.39 -18.08
C SER A 122 -12.08 24.20 -18.81
N ASP A 123 -12.61 22.98 -18.84
CA ASP A 123 -13.87 22.66 -19.50
C ASP A 123 -15.05 23.50 -18.94
N ARG A 124 -15.06 23.74 -17.62
CA ARG A 124 -16.06 24.61 -16.98
C ARG A 124 -15.93 26.05 -17.44
N ARG A 125 -14.71 26.60 -17.50
CA ARG A 125 -14.45 27.96 -17.98
C ARG A 125 -14.86 28.12 -19.44
N ASP A 126 -14.57 27.13 -20.28
CA ASP A 126 -14.93 27.16 -21.70
C ASP A 126 -16.45 27.09 -21.92
N ARG A 127 -17.16 26.28 -21.12
CA ARG A 127 -18.63 26.26 -21.13
C ARG A 127 -19.22 27.61 -20.70
N GLN A 128 -18.70 28.21 -19.64
CA GLN A 128 -19.12 29.53 -19.18
C GLN A 128 -18.90 30.61 -20.24
N ARG A 129 -17.73 30.62 -20.88
CA ARG A 129 -17.42 31.55 -21.99
C ARG A 129 -18.40 31.40 -23.15
N LYS A 130 -18.68 30.16 -23.57
CA LYS A 130 -19.66 29.87 -24.65
C LYS A 130 -21.07 30.33 -24.28
N GLN A 131 -21.49 30.10 -23.03
CA GLN A 131 -22.80 30.56 -22.54
C GLN A 131 -22.89 32.10 -22.54
N MET A 132 -21.86 32.80 -22.06
CA MET A 132 -21.84 34.27 -22.07
C MET A 132 -21.88 34.83 -23.50
N ALA A 133 -21.11 34.24 -24.43
CA ALA A 133 -21.13 34.66 -25.83
C ALA A 133 -22.53 34.47 -26.46
N ALA A 134 -23.19 33.34 -26.22
CA ALA A 134 -24.54 33.09 -26.71
C ALA A 134 -25.58 34.09 -26.15
N LEU A 135 -25.47 34.46 -24.87
CA LEU A 135 -26.34 35.46 -24.26
C LEU A 135 -26.11 36.87 -24.83
N GLN A 136 -24.85 37.23 -25.10
CA GLN A 136 -24.51 38.49 -25.75
C GLN A 136 -25.07 38.56 -27.17
N GLU A 137 -24.93 37.49 -27.94
CA GLU A 137 -25.46 37.38 -29.30
C GLU A 137 -26.99 37.52 -29.32
N LEU A 138 -27.69 36.82 -28.43
CA LEU A 138 -29.14 36.94 -28.26
C LEU A 138 -29.56 38.38 -27.92
N SER A 139 -28.84 39.02 -27.00
CA SER A 139 -29.10 40.41 -26.63
C SER A 139 -28.94 41.36 -27.83
N LEU A 140 -27.87 41.21 -28.61
CA LEU A 140 -27.66 42.01 -29.81
C LEU A 140 -28.78 41.81 -30.85
N MET A 141 -29.24 40.58 -31.05
CA MET A 141 -30.37 40.29 -31.94
C MET A 141 -31.65 41.00 -31.49
N LEU A 142 -32.00 40.92 -30.20
CA LEU A 142 -33.19 41.58 -29.65
C LEU A 142 -33.13 43.12 -29.80
N HIS A 143 -31.97 43.72 -29.54
CA HIS A 143 -31.79 45.17 -29.72
C HIS A 143 -31.85 45.58 -31.21
N SER A 144 -31.28 44.76 -32.11
CA SER A 144 -31.33 45.03 -33.55
C SER A 144 -32.76 44.95 -34.13
N HIS A 145 -33.62 44.10 -33.55
CA HIS A 145 -35.01 43.96 -33.96
C HIS A 145 -35.88 45.13 -33.48
N ARG A 146 -35.53 45.76 -32.35
CA ARG A 146 -36.25 46.90 -31.77
C ARG A 146 -35.95 48.24 -32.46
N ASN A 147 -34.79 48.38 -33.09
CA ASN A 147 -34.41 49.59 -33.83
C ASN A 147 -34.89 49.62 -35.31
N ARG A 148 -35.61 48.58 -35.76
CA ARG A 148 -36.12 48.46 -37.14
C ARG A 148 -37.63 48.75 -37.27
N GLU A 149 -38.30 49.07 -36.18
CA GLU A 149 -39.66 49.64 -36.15
C GLU A 149 -39.58 51.16 -36.00
#